data_AF-A0A6A9T695-F1
#
_entry.id   AF-A0A6A9T695-F1
#
_cell.length_a   1.000
_cell.length_b   1.000
_cell.length_c   1.000
_cell.angle_alpha   90.00
_cell.angle_beta   90.00
_cell.angle_gamma   90.00
#
_symmetry.space_group_name_H-M   'P 1'
#
loop_
_entity.id
_entity.type
_entity.pdbx_description
1 polymer ?
#
loop_
_entity_poly.entity_id
_entity_poly.type
_entity_poly.pdbx_seq_one_letter_code
_entity_poly.pdbx_strand_id
1 'polypeptide(L)'
;MSDHNDRQTDDRRTDNDTDRRTDSNTDRRTDGGETTSGEPTFEAAEYADGTVSYPPHPVGPNGAERTGTVDLREYEARVVTWTTSTATPPGVREPNTLAIVEFEMGDDYDGPPVRALGQVAEPDGGGDLFDVTIGDRVEPVYADELREPGAGIREPDSQAWDGFRFRPVEE
;
A
#
# COMPACT_ATOMS: atom_id res chain seq x y z
N MET A 1 -59.06 -61.20 -8.56
CA MET A 1 -58.06 -60.43 -7.81
C MET A 1 -56.93 -60.17 -8.78
N SER A 2 -56.79 -58.91 -9.15
CA SER A 2 -55.91 -58.42 -10.20
C SER A 2 -54.45 -58.60 -9.81
N ASP A 3 -53.62 -59.08 -10.74
CA ASP A 3 -52.36 -58.40 -11.04
C ASP A 3 -51.98 -58.69 -12.50
N HIS A 4 -51.74 -57.60 -13.23
CA HIS A 4 -51.45 -57.57 -14.65
C HIS A 4 -49.98 -57.91 -14.91
N ASN A 5 -49.82 -58.76 -15.92
CA ASN A 5 -48.62 -59.04 -16.69
C ASN A 5 -48.03 -57.75 -17.32
N ASP A 6 -46.71 -57.54 -17.27
CA ASP A 6 -45.96 -57.33 -18.52
C ASP A 6 -44.44 -57.57 -18.42
N ARG A 7 -43.95 -58.27 -19.44
CA ARG A 7 -42.53 -58.44 -19.83
C ARG A 7 -42.14 -57.17 -20.61
N GLN A 8 -40.87 -56.76 -20.78
CA GLN A 8 -39.83 -57.39 -21.59
C GLN A 8 -38.63 -56.41 -21.64
N THR A 9 -37.40 -56.94 -21.54
CA THR A 9 -36.16 -56.68 -22.35
C THR A 9 -35.95 -55.28 -22.99
N ASP A 10 -34.78 -54.65 -23.05
CA ASP A 10 -33.48 -55.15 -23.54
C ASP A 10 -32.41 -54.03 -23.48
N ASP A 11 -31.13 -54.43 -23.45
CA ASP A 11 -29.90 -53.76 -23.93
C ASP A 11 -29.86 -52.25 -24.26
N ARG A 12 -28.85 -51.54 -23.69
CA ARG A 12 -27.79 -50.88 -24.48
C ARG A 12 -26.64 -50.29 -23.64
N ARG A 13 -25.47 -50.37 -24.26
CA ARG A 13 -24.12 -50.02 -23.82
C ARG A 13 -23.86 -48.50 -23.73
N THR A 14 -22.75 -48.21 -23.05
CA THR A 14 -21.64 -47.27 -23.39
C THR A 14 -21.71 -45.79 -23.00
N ASP A 15 -20.60 -45.38 -22.37
CA ASP A 15 -19.89 -44.09 -22.36
C ASP A 15 -20.58 -42.92 -21.61
N ASN A 16 -19.90 -42.01 -20.91
CA ASN A 16 -18.52 -41.58 -21.00
C ASN A 16 -18.14 -40.86 -19.68
N ASP A 17 -16.94 -41.15 -19.18
CA ASP A 17 -16.19 -40.25 -18.31
C ASP A 17 -16.05 -38.88 -19.00
N THR A 18 -16.28 -37.78 -18.27
CA THR A 18 -15.52 -36.52 -18.30
C THR A 18 -16.33 -35.45 -17.57
N ASP A 19 -15.99 -35.18 -16.32
CA ASP A 19 -16.09 -33.83 -15.77
C ASP A 19 -15.11 -33.69 -14.60
N ARG A 20 -13.82 -33.50 -14.95
CA ARG A 20 -12.83 -32.92 -14.04
C ARG A 20 -12.44 -31.57 -14.62
N ARG A 21 -13.23 -30.55 -14.27
CA ARG A 21 -12.80 -29.16 -14.40
C ARG A 21 -11.78 -28.89 -13.30
N THR A 22 -10.53 -28.73 -13.70
CA THR A 22 -9.47 -28.21 -12.85
C THR A 22 -9.69 -26.71 -12.72
N ASP A 23 -10.31 -26.27 -11.63
CA ASP A 23 -10.29 -24.85 -11.26
C ASP A 23 -8.90 -24.52 -10.73
N SER A 24 -8.05 -24.02 -11.62
CA SER A 24 -6.76 -23.42 -11.29
C SER A 24 -7.00 -22.07 -10.61
N ASN A 25 -7.36 -22.11 -9.33
CA ASN A 25 -7.38 -20.94 -8.46
C ASN A 25 -5.91 -20.60 -8.12
N THR A 26 -5.30 -19.77 -8.97
CA THR A 26 -3.99 -19.20 -8.67
C THR A 26 -4.21 -18.14 -7.61
N ASP A 27 -4.07 -18.55 -6.35
CA ASP A 27 -3.95 -17.66 -5.20
C ASP A 27 -2.77 -16.71 -5.46
N ARG A 28 -3.03 -15.49 -5.93
CA ARG A 28 -2.11 -14.37 -5.75
C ARG A 28 -2.08 -14.06 -4.26
N ARG A 29 -1.27 -14.80 -3.53
CA ARG A 29 -0.75 -14.34 -2.25
C ARG A 29 0.21 -13.21 -2.58
N THR A 30 -0.19 -11.98 -2.24
CA THR A 30 0.74 -10.88 -2.03
C THR A 30 1.74 -11.38 -0.99
N ASP A 31 2.95 -11.68 -1.43
CA ASP A 31 4.03 -12.04 -0.53
C ASP A 31 4.28 -10.84 0.37
N GLY A 32 4.01 -11.04 1.66
CA GLY A 32 4.29 -10.05 2.68
C GLY A 32 5.79 -9.82 2.67
N GLY A 33 6.20 -8.57 2.45
CA GLY A 33 7.60 -8.20 2.27
C GLY A 33 8.50 -8.87 3.30
N GLU A 34 9.51 -9.58 2.79
CA GLU A 34 10.64 -10.03 3.59
C GLU A 34 11.18 -8.84 4.37
N THR A 35 11.20 -8.95 5.70
CA THR A 35 11.84 -7.99 6.59
C THR A 35 13.35 -8.07 6.35
N THR A 36 13.83 -7.33 5.37
CA THR A 36 15.25 -7.09 5.15
C THR A 36 15.78 -6.39 6.39
N SER A 37 16.79 -6.96 7.05
CA SER A 37 17.40 -6.42 8.28
C SER A 37 18.23 -5.13 8.06
N GLY A 38 17.83 -4.31 7.09
CA GLY A 38 18.35 -2.98 6.84
C GLY A 38 17.47 -1.91 7.48
N GLU A 39 17.97 -0.67 7.51
CA GLU A 39 17.16 0.48 7.92
C GLU A 39 15.91 0.58 7.03
N PRO A 40 14.70 0.81 7.59
CA PRO A 40 13.47 0.92 6.82
C PRO A 40 13.60 1.91 5.67
N THR A 41 13.16 1.54 4.47
CA THR A 41 13.23 2.37 3.25
C THR A 41 11.86 2.96 2.92
N PHE A 42 11.82 4.15 2.31
CA PHE A 42 10.56 4.72 1.82
C PHE A 42 10.35 4.31 0.36
N GLU A 43 10.06 3.03 0.17
CA GLU A 43 10.13 2.35 -1.11
C GLU A 43 9.00 2.75 -2.10
N ALA A 44 9.39 3.15 -3.30
CA ALA A 44 8.56 3.22 -4.49
C ALA A 44 8.93 2.12 -5.50
N ALA A 45 8.01 1.78 -6.39
CA ALA A 45 8.25 0.82 -7.47
C ALA A 45 8.70 1.54 -8.75
N GLU A 46 9.74 1.02 -9.39
CA GLU A 46 10.16 1.38 -10.75
C GLU A 46 9.68 0.32 -11.74
N TYR A 47 9.25 0.77 -12.92
CA TYR A 47 8.72 -0.10 -13.98
C TYR A 47 9.55 -0.03 -15.25
N ALA A 48 9.39 -1.05 -16.12
CA ALA A 48 10.13 -1.18 -17.37
C ALA A 48 9.94 -0.01 -18.36
N ASP A 49 8.88 0.79 -18.22
CA ASP A 49 8.64 2.00 -19.02
C ASP A 49 9.29 3.25 -18.42
N GLY A 50 10.06 3.12 -17.34
CA GLY A 50 10.74 4.20 -16.63
C GLY A 50 9.84 4.96 -15.64
N THR A 51 8.57 4.59 -15.52
CA THR A 51 7.69 5.22 -14.53
C THR A 51 8.03 4.78 -13.11
N VAL A 52 7.80 5.67 -12.16
CA VAL A 52 7.89 5.36 -10.72
C VAL A 52 6.53 5.58 -10.08
N SER A 53 6.09 4.65 -9.21
CA SER A 53 4.84 4.81 -8.46
C SER A 53 5.01 4.55 -6.97
N TYR A 54 4.32 5.36 -6.19
CA TYR A 54 4.11 5.14 -4.77
C TYR A 54 2.60 5.11 -4.47
N PRO A 55 2.09 4.14 -3.68
CA PRO A 55 2.80 2.98 -3.13
C PRO A 55 3.27 1.99 -4.23
N PRO A 56 4.20 1.06 -3.91
CA PRO A 56 4.68 0.08 -4.87
C PRO A 56 3.59 -0.92 -5.24
N HIS A 57 3.41 -1.16 -6.53
CA HIS A 57 2.48 -2.17 -7.05
C HIS A 57 3.23 -3.18 -7.95
N PRO A 58 2.72 -4.42 -8.10
CA PRO A 58 3.36 -5.41 -8.98
C PRO A 58 3.34 -5.05 -10.47
N VAL A 59 2.39 -4.21 -10.88
CA VAL A 59 2.19 -3.78 -12.27
C VAL A 59 1.91 -2.29 -12.27
N GLY A 60 2.61 -1.57 -13.14
CA GLY A 60 2.54 -0.11 -13.23
C GLY A 60 1.24 0.39 -13.86
N PRO A 61 0.98 1.71 -13.80
CA PRO A 61 -0.26 2.32 -14.29
C PRO A 61 -0.58 2.00 -15.75
N ASN A 62 0.44 1.80 -16.58
CA ASN A 62 0.30 1.49 -18.01
C ASN A 62 0.35 -0.03 -18.33
N GLY A 63 0.39 -0.88 -17.31
CA GLY A 63 0.58 -2.33 -17.47
C GLY A 63 2.04 -2.78 -17.55
N ALA A 64 3.00 -1.87 -17.34
CA ALA A 64 4.42 -2.19 -17.32
C ALA A 64 4.80 -3.08 -16.12
N GLU A 65 5.71 -4.02 -16.33
CA GLU A 65 6.23 -4.88 -15.27
C GLU A 65 7.17 -4.10 -14.34
N ARG A 66 7.13 -4.40 -13.04
CA ARG A 66 8.03 -3.84 -12.06
C ARG A 66 9.45 -4.36 -12.28
N THR A 67 10.42 -3.47 -12.42
CA THR A 67 11.83 -3.80 -12.64
C THR A 67 12.71 -3.52 -11.43
N GLY A 68 12.25 -2.68 -10.50
CA GLY A 68 13.07 -2.30 -9.36
C GLY A 68 12.33 -1.58 -8.23
N THR A 69 13.16 -1.01 -7.36
CA THR A 69 12.79 -0.20 -6.20
C THR A 69 13.60 1.07 -6.19
N VAL A 70 12.95 2.15 -5.76
CA VAL A 70 13.59 3.45 -5.51
C VAL A 70 13.30 3.84 -4.07
N ASP A 71 14.31 4.25 -3.31
CA ASP A 71 14.12 4.80 -1.97
C ASP A 71 13.84 6.30 -2.06
N LEU A 72 12.60 6.71 -1.76
CA LEU A 72 12.19 8.11 -1.87
C LEU A 72 12.87 9.03 -0.85
N ARG A 73 13.56 8.49 0.16
CA ARG A 73 14.39 9.28 1.08
C ARG A 73 15.59 9.95 0.39
N GLU A 74 16.00 9.43 -0.76
CA GLU A 74 17.12 9.98 -1.54
C GLU A 74 16.71 11.25 -2.33
N TYR A 75 15.43 11.60 -2.33
CA TYR A 75 14.86 12.70 -3.11
C TYR A 75 14.27 13.77 -2.20
N GLU A 76 14.45 15.04 -2.59
CA GLU A 76 13.76 16.15 -1.93
C GLU A 76 12.24 16.03 -2.20
N ALA A 77 11.43 16.37 -1.20
CA ALA A 77 9.98 16.44 -1.34
C ALA A 77 9.45 17.81 -0.95
N ARG A 78 8.36 18.23 -1.61
CA ARG A 78 7.65 19.48 -1.30
C ARG A 78 6.19 19.24 -1.01
N VAL A 79 5.65 20.02 -0.09
CA VAL A 79 4.23 19.97 0.26
C VAL A 79 3.38 20.53 -0.88
N VAL A 80 2.51 19.71 -1.45
CA VAL A 80 1.54 20.10 -2.48
C VAL A 80 0.28 20.68 -1.83
N THR A 81 -0.18 20.05 -0.76
CA THR A 81 -1.34 20.48 0.03
C THR A 81 -1.33 19.78 1.39
N TRP A 82 -2.03 20.35 2.37
CA TRP A 82 -2.08 19.83 3.72
C TRP A 82 -3.41 20.16 4.42
N THR A 83 -3.66 19.45 5.51
CA THR A 83 -4.79 19.73 6.41
C THR A 83 -4.46 19.26 7.82
N THR A 84 -5.08 19.88 8.83
CA THR A 84 -4.97 19.45 10.22
C THR A 84 -6.30 18.87 10.70
N SER A 85 -6.27 17.63 11.15
CA SER A 85 -7.40 16.98 11.82
C SER A 85 -7.31 17.21 13.33
N THR A 86 -8.32 17.86 13.88
CA THR A 86 -8.50 18.12 15.33
C THR A 86 -9.62 17.26 15.93
N ALA A 87 -9.94 16.14 15.29
CA ALA A 87 -10.95 15.20 15.75
C ALA A 87 -10.59 13.84 15.18
N THR A 88 -9.51 13.26 15.70
CA THR A 88 -8.90 12.08 15.10
C THR A 88 -9.57 10.79 15.58
N PRO A 89 -9.58 9.73 14.77
CA PRO A 89 -10.02 8.42 15.24
C PRO A 89 -9.17 7.92 16.42
N PRO A 90 -9.71 7.05 17.30
CA PRO A 90 -8.96 6.46 18.41
C PRO A 90 -7.63 5.85 17.97
N GLY A 91 -6.58 6.13 18.74
CA GLY A 91 -5.20 5.70 18.48
C GLY A 91 -4.43 6.57 17.49
N VAL A 92 -5.04 7.60 16.90
CA VAL A 92 -4.32 8.62 16.13
C VAL A 92 -4.15 9.84 17.02
N ARG A 93 -2.90 10.28 17.22
CA ARG A 93 -2.57 11.47 18.04
C ARG A 93 -3.32 12.71 17.52
N GLU A 94 -3.84 13.54 18.43
CA GLU A 94 -4.56 14.77 18.09
C GLU A 94 -3.81 15.99 18.68
N PRO A 95 -3.63 17.09 17.93
CA PRO A 95 -3.97 17.27 16.51
C PRO A 95 -3.06 16.45 15.57
N ASN A 96 -3.54 16.14 14.38
CA ASN A 96 -2.78 15.41 13.35
C ASN A 96 -2.74 16.19 12.04
N THR A 97 -1.59 16.75 11.69
CA THR A 97 -1.39 17.37 10.38
C THR A 97 -1.01 16.31 9.34
N LEU A 98 -1.75 16.28 8.25
CA LEU A 98 -1.54 15.41 7.10
C LEU A 98 -1.12 16.26 5.90
N ALA A 99 -0.11 15.81 5.18
CA ALA A 99 0.38 16.47 3.97
C ALA A 99 0.45 15.49 2.80
N ILE A 100 0.10 15.99 1.62
CA ILE A 100 0.47 15.37 0.35
C ILE A 100 1.74 16.04 -0.12
N VAL A 101 2.78 15.24 -0.35
CA VAL A 101 4.08 15.70 -0.81
C VAL A 101 4.35 15.19 -2.23
N GLU A 102 5.16 15.92 -2.99
CA GLU A 102 5.65 15.52 -4.30
C GLU A 102 7.18 15.47 -4.28
N PHE A 103 7.75 14.39 -4.80
CA PHE A 103 9.18 14.16 -4.84
C PHE A 103 9.79 14.72 -6.14
N GLU A 104 10.92 15.40 -6.01
CA GLU A 104 11.71 15.91 -7.13
C GLU A 104 12.57 14.78 -7.73
N MET A 105 12.05 14.07 -8.72
CA MET A 105 12.70 12.89 -9.33
C MET A 105 13.87 13.21 -10.28
N GLY A 106 14.23 14.50 -10.44
CA GLY A 106 15.27 14.98 -11.36
C GLY A 106 14.78 15.31 -12.78
N ASP A 107 15.57 16.10 -13.52
CA ASP A 107 15.21 16.63 -14.85
C ASP A 107 15.12 15.54 -15.94
N ASP A 108 15.81 14.41 -15.75
CA ASP A 108 15.81 13.29 -16.69
C ASP A 108 14.58 12.37 -16.54
N TYR A 109 13.74 12.59 -15.53
CA TYR A 109 12.54 11.80 -15.29
C TYR A 109 11.34 12.35 -16.07
N ASP A 110 10.82 11.56 -17.01
CA ASP A 110 9.68 11.90 -17.87
C ASP A 110 8.36 11.21 -17.44
N GLY A 111 8.35 10.63 -16.23
CA GLY A 111 7.17 9.95 -15.70
C GLY A 111 6.19 10.90 -14.98
N PRO A 112 5.01 10.39 -14.57
CA PRO A 112 4.09 11.15 -13.74
C PRO A 112 4.69 11.56 -12.38
N PRO A 113 4.21 12.64 -11.74
CA PRO A 113 4.72 13.06 -10.44
C PRO A 113 4.55 11.97 -9.37
N VAL A 114 5.61 11.72 -8.61
CA VAL A 114 5.60 10.77 -7.50
C VAL A 114 5.15 11.48 -6.25
N ARG A 115 3.98 11.09 -5.71
CA ARG A 115 3.37 11.74 -4.54
C ARG A 115 3.10 10.74 -3.42
N ALA A 116 3.19 11.22 -2.19
CA ALA A 116 2.86 10.46 -0.99
C ALA A 116 1.99 11.26 -0.02
N LEU A 117 1.12 10.57 0.71
CA LEU A 117 0.34 11.12 1.81
C LEU A 117 0.93 10.61 3.12
N GLY A 118 1.16 11.51 4.08
CA GLY A 118 1.73 11.15 5.36
C GLY A 118 1.40 12.15 6.46
N GLN A 119 1.65 11.76 7.70
CA GLN A 119 1.59 12.69 8.83
C GLN A 119 2.82 13.58 8.80
N VAL A 120 2.65 14.85 9.16
CA VAL A 120 3.79 15.74 9.42
C VAL A 120 4.35 15.40 10.81
N ALA A 121 5.66 15.39 10.97
CA ALA A 121 6.34 15.22 12.24
C ALA A 121 6.63 16.60 12.86
N GLU A 122 6.60 16.68 14.19
CA GLU A 122 6.96 17.91 14.90
C GLU A 122 8.46 18.17 14.73
N PRO A 123 8.91 19.42 14.56
CA PRO A 123 10.33 19.73 14.37
C PRO A 123 11.20 19.19 15.51
N ASP A 124 10.72 19.20 16.77
CA ASP A 124 11.52 18.79 17.95
C ASP A 124 10.67 18.29 19.16
N GLY A 125 9.59 17.54 18.92
CA GLY A 125 8.82 16.87 19.98
C GLY A 125 8.17 17.77 21.04
N GLY A 126 8.10 19.08 20.78
CA GLY A 126 7.35 20.05 21.56
C GLY A 126 5.99 20.25 20.92
N GLY A 127 4.92 19.96 21.68
CA GLY A 127 3.50 19.87 21.29
C GLY A 127 2.82 21.11 20.72
N ASP A 128 3.53 21.95 19.97
CA ASP A 128 2.98 23.07 19.21
C ASP A 128 2.76 22.68 17.75
N LEU A 129 1.65 23.17 17.20
CA LEU A 129 1.10 22.85 15.89
C LEU A 129 2.16 22.74 14.78
N PHE A 130 2.03 21.71 13.94
CA PHE A 130 2.88 21.51 12.76
C PHE A 130 2.80 22.73 11.83
N ASP A 131 3.83 23.57 11.85
CA ASP A 131 3.96 24.73 10.97
C ASP A 131 4.40 24.24 9.59
N VAL A 132 3.44 24.16 8.67
CA VAL A 132 3.69 23.72 7.29
C VAL A 132 2.82 24.51 6.33
N THR A 133 3.41 24.89 5.20
CA THR A 133 2.80 25.62 4.10
C THR A 133 3.00 24.87 2.79
N ILE A 134 2.16 25.17 1.79
CA ILE A 134 2.33 24.66 0.43
C ILE A 134 3.66 25.18 -0.13
N GLY A 135 4.49 24.26 -0.64
CA GLY A 135 5.82 24.55 -1.19
C GLY A 135 6.97 24.25 -0.24
N ASP A 136 6.70 24.09 1.06
CA ASP A 136 7.71 23.79 2.06
C ASP A 136 8.41 22.48 1.75
N ARG A 137 9.72 22.47 2.00
CA ARG A 137 10.56 21.28 1.87
C ARG A 137 10.35 20.37 3.07
N VAL A 138 10.24 19.08 2.79
CA VAL A 138 10.09 18.04 3.80
C VAL A 138 10.91 16.83 3.42
N GLU A 139 11.30 16.05 4.43
CA GLU A 139 11.96 14.76 4.24
C GLU A 139 11.17 13.62 4.92
N PRO A 140 11.18 12.40 4.37
CA PRO A 140 10.59 11.25 5.04
C PRO A 140 11.46 10.83 6.24
N VAL A 141 10.87 10.81 7.43
CA VAL A 141 11.48 10.31 8.67
C VAL A 141 10.73 9.08 9.15
N TYR A 142 11.47 8.02 9.48
CA TYR A 142 10.89 6.80 10.02
C TYR A 142 10.40 7.01 11.46
N ALA A 143 9.27 6.39 11.79
CA ALA A 143 8.67 6.39 13.12
C ALA A 143 8.21 4.98 13.47
N ASP A 144 8.65 4.46 14.62
CA ASP A 144 8.29 3.12 15.09
C ASP A 144 6.77 2.97 15.37
N GLU A 145 6.09 4.08 15.66
CA GLU A 145 4.66 4.08 16.00
C GLU A 145 3.92 5.30 15.44
N LEU A 146 3.29 5.13 14.28
CA LEU A 146 2.39 6.11 13.68
C LEU A 146 1.10 6.30 14.50
N ARG A 147 0.66 5.25 15.19
CA ARG A 147 -0.55 5.20 16.03
C ARG A 147 -0.25 4.52 17.36
N GLU A 148 -1.07 4.78 18.36
CA GLU A 148 -1.01 4.10 19.65
C GLU A 148 -1.58 2.67 19.53
N PRO A 149 -0.77 1.62 19.73
CA PRO A 149 -1.26 0.25 19.71
C PRO A 149 -2.32 0.03 20.81
N GLY A 150 -3.40 -0.67 20.49
CA GLY A 150 -4.47 -1.00 21.44
C GLY A 150 -5.48 0.12 21.75
N ALA A 151 -5.26 1.36 21.32
CA ALA A 151 -6.26 2.42 21.39
C ALA A 151 -7.30 2.36 20.25
N GLY A 152 -6.99 1.62 19.18
CA GLY A 152 -7.89 1.40 18.04
C GLY A 152 -8.75 0.12 18.17
N ILE A 153 -9.64 -0.09 17.19
CA ILE A 153 -10.49 -1.30 17.09
C ILE A 153 -9.74 -2.51 16.50
N ARG A 154 -8.50 -2.33 16.05
CA ARG A 154 -7.68 -3.40 15.47
C ARG A 154 -6.95 -4.16 16.57
N GLU A 155 -6.78 -5.46 16.36
CA GLU A 155 -5.97 -6.31 17.23
C GLU A 155 -4.49 -5.84 17.15
N PRO A 156 -3.79 -5.60 18.28
CA PRO A 156 -2.47 -4.98 18.29
C PRO A 156 -1.41 -5.67 17.44
N ASP A 157 -1.39 -7.00 17.41
CA ASP A 157 -0.36 -7.77 16.69
C ASP A 157 -0.73 -8.04 15.21
N SER A 158 -1.91 -7.60 14.77
CA SER A 158 -2.42 -7.85 13.41
C SER A 158 -1.72 -7.06 12.31
N GLN A 159 -0.91 -6.07 12.68
CA GLN A 159 -0.15 -5.25 11.74
C GLN A 159 1.06 -4.60 12.42
N ALA A 160 2.01 -4.17 11.60
CA ALA A 160 3.01 -3.23 12.05
C ALA A 160 2.38 -1.82 12.21
N TRP A 161 2.93 -1.05 13.13
CA TRP A 161 2.46 0.30 13.49
C TRP A 161 3.44 1.39 13.10
N ASP A 162 4.58 0.99 12.57
CA ASP A 162 5.64 1.83 12.07
C ASP A 162 5.33 2.41 10.69
N GLY A 163 6.17 3.33 10.26
CA GLY A 163 6.15 3.87 8.91
C GLY A 163 6.84 5.22 8.85
N PHE A 164 6.47 6.04 7.87
CA PHE A 164 7.11 7.33 7.63
C PHE A 164 6.18 8.51 7.94
N ARG A 165 6.79 9.57 8.46
CA ARG A 165 6.23 10.91 8.58
C ARG A 165 7.06 11.89 7.76
N PHE A 166 6.54 13.09 7.55
CA PHE A 166 7.26 14.16 6.86
C PHE A 166 7.73 15.20 7.87
N ARG A 167 9.04 15.35 7.99
CA ARG A 167 9.64 16.42 8.81
C ARG A 167 9.90 17.64 7.91
N PRO A 168 9.35 18.82 8.23
CA PRO A 168 9.78 20.08 7.59
C PRO A 168 11.27 20.29 7.81
N VAL A 169 11.97 20.70 6.75
CA VAL A 169 13.39 21.07 6.82
C VAL A 169 13.51 22.58 6.63
N GLU A 170 14.33 23.23 7.45
CA GLU A 170 14.61 24.67 7.32
C GLU A 170 15.36 24.95 6.00
N GLU A 171 15.09 26.09 5.37
CA GLU A 171 15.80 26.55 4.15
C GLU A 171 17.19 27.13 4.44
#